data_AF-A0AAV0LB12-F1
#
_entry.id   AF-A0AAV0LB12-F1
#
_cell.length_a   1.000
_cell.length_b   1.000
_cell.length_c   1.000
_cell.angle_alpha   90.00
_cell.angle_beta   90.00
_cell.angle_gamma   90.00
#
_symmetry.space_group_name_H-M   'P 1'
#
loop_
_entity.id
_entity.type
_entity.pdbx_description
1 polymer ?
#
loop_
_entity_poly.entity_id
_entity_poly.type
_entity_poly.pdbx_seq_one_letter_code
_entity_poly.pdbx_strand_id
1 'polypeptide(L)'
;MSILRRLAPRRLTSPHRRRLSSFAAAAAVRQDTAAWTQAPLAEIEPVAESLFHISIDVSDSLDLAASHTLPGQYLQLRIPEVEKPSFLAIASPPSLAASRGAFEFLVKSVAGSTAELLCALKRGDVVELSQVMGKGFAIDQIDPPEKYPTLLIFATGSGIR
;
A
#
# COMPACT_ATOMS: atom_id res chain seq x y z
N MET A 1 74.26 17.30 -23.49
CA MET A 1 74.17 16.20 -24.49
C MET A 1 73.03 15.30 -24.09
N SER A 2 71.95 15.34 -24.86
CA SER A 2 70.66 14.69 -24.64
C SER A 2 70.72 13.21 -24.99
N ILE A 3 70.29 12.34 -24.06
CA ILE A 3 69.79 11.00 -24.38
C ILE A 3 68.70 10.70 -23.35
N LEU A 4 67.45 10.53 -23.77
CA LEU A 4 66.75 9.26 -23.62
C LEU A 4 65.26 9.35 -24.00
N ARG A 5 64.93 8.45 -24.93
CA ARG A 5 63.79 7.52 -24.93
C ARG A 5 62.36 8.09 -24.91
N ARG A 6 61.74 7.91 -26.08
CA ARG A 6 60.30 7.78 -26.34
C ARG A 6 59.62 6.92 -25.26
N LEU A 7 58.60 7.47 -24.62
CA LEU A 7 57.64 6.74 -23.81
C LEU A 7 56.45 6.35 -24.69
N ALA A 8 56.22 5.05 -24.86
CA ALA A 8 54.98 4.52 -25.43
C ALA A 8 53.92 4.41 -24.32
N PRO A 9 52.65 4.76 -24.58
CA PRO A 9 51.60 4.66 -23.57
C PRO A 9 51.20 3.19 -23.36
N ARG A 10 51.37 2.71 -22.12
CA ARG A 10 50.82 1.44 -21.64
C ARG A 10 49.30 1.48 -21.69
N ARG A 11 48.68 0.62 -22.51
CA ARG A 11 47.26 0.29 -22.44
C ARG A 11 47.02 -0.48 -21.13
N LEU A 12 46.26 0.11 -20.22
CA LEU A 12 45.73 -0.57 -19.05
C LEU A 12 44.55 -1.44 -19.50
N THR A 13 44.72 -2.75 -19.49
CA THR A 13 43.64 -3.72 -19.68
C THR A 13 42.93 -3.93 -18.34
N SER A 14 41.68 -3.46 -18.24
CA SER A 14 40.78 -3.75 -17.13
C SER A 14 40.17 -5.14 -17.31
N PRO A 15 40.19 -6.05 -16.32
CA PRO A 15 39.45 -7.30 -16.40
C PRO A 15 37.97 -7.04 -16.09
N HIS A 16 37.12 -7.26 -17.09
CA HIS A 16 35.67 -7.33 -16.95
C HIS A 16 35.29 -8.47 -15.98
N ARG A 17 35.00 -8.14 -14.72
CA ARG A 17 34.27 -9.05 -13.82
C ARG A 17 32.80 -9.08 -14.25
N ARG A 18 32.41 -10.13 -14.97
CA ARG A 18 31.00 -10.49 -15.20
C ARG A 18 30.37 -10.81 -13.84
N ARG A 19 29.64 -9.87 -13.25
CA ARG A 19 28.71 -10.16 -12.16
C ARG A 19 27.50 -10.84 -12.77
N LEU A 20 27.34 -12.13 -12.48
CA LEU A 20 26.12 -12.86 -12.75
C LEU A 20 25.01 -12.24 -11.89
N SER A 21 24.06 -11.61 -12.55
CA SER A 21 22.81 -11.13 -11.97
C SER A 21 21.98 -12.33 -11.54
N SER A 22 21.97 -12.61 -10.24
CA SER A 22 20.98 -13.48 -9.62
C SER A 22 19.61 -12.83 -9.78
N PHE A 23 18.81 -13.31 -10.73
CA PHE A 23 17.40 -12.99 -10.82
C PHE A 23 16.73 -13.58 -9.57
N ALA A 24 16.45 -12.73 -8.58
CA ALA A 24 15.56 -13.09 -7.50
C ALA A 24 14.19 -13.36 -8.13
N ALA A 25 13.79 -14.63 -8.15
CA ALA A 25 12.43 -15.00 -8.51
C ALA A 25 11.50 -14.24 -7.55
N ALA A 26 10.73 -13.30 -8.08
CA ALA A 26 9.64 -12.71 -7.34
C ALA A 26 8.72 -13.86 -6.94
N ALA A 27 8.66 -14.17 -5.64
CA ALA A 27 7.69 -15.09 -5.11
C ALA A 27 6.31 -14.48 -5.39
N ALA A 28 5.67 -14.93 -6.47
CA ALA A 28 4.27 -14.69 -6.69
C ALA A 28 3.54 -15.36 -5.53
N VAL A 29 3.12 -14.55 -4.55
CA VAL A 29 2.25 -15.01 -3.47
C VAL A 29 0.95 -15.42 -4.14
N ARG A 30 0.84 -16.70 -4.47
CA ARG A 30 -0.42 -17.33 -4.84
C ARG A 30 -1.19 -17.44 -3.53
N GLN A 31 -1.95 -16.40 -3.18
CA GLN A 31 -2.91 -16.50 -2.10
C GLN A 31 -4.02 -17.42 -2.61
N ASP A 32 -3.90 -18.71 -2.25
CA ASP A 32 -5.00 -19.66 -2.25
C ASP A 32 -6.21 -18.97 -1.65
N THR A 33 -7.31 -18.96 -2.41
CA THR A 33 -8.67 -18.52 -2.07
C THR A 33 -8.75 -17.66 -0.81
N ALA A 34 -8.33 -16.40 -0.90
CA ALA A 34 -8.56 -15.46 0.20
C ALA A 34 -10.07 -15.46 0.49
N ALA A 35 -10.45 -15.84 1.70
CA ALA A 35 -11.84 -15.72 2.14
C ALA A 35 -12.19 -14.23 2.07
N TRP A 36 -12.97 -13.87 1.06
CA TRP A 36 -13.47 -12.53 0.86
C TRP A 36 -14.55 -12.26 1.90
N THR A 37 -14.36 -11.19 2.66
CA THR A 37 -15.34 -10.75 3.66
C THR A 37 -16.25 -9.73 3.01
N GLN A 38 -17.55 -9.98 3.00
CA GLN A 38 -18.53 -9.03 2.51
C GLN A 38 -18.86 -8.01 3.59
N ALA A 39 -18.87 -6.74 3.22
CA ALA A 39 -19.15 -5.63 4.11
C ALA A 39 -19.86 -4.50 3.36
N PRO A 40 -20.84 -3.82 3.99
CA PRO A 40 -21.51 -2.69 3.37
C PRO A 40 -20.66 -1.42 3.46
N LEU A 41 -20.77 -0.56 2.45
CA LEU A 41 -20.30 0.81 2.54
C LEU A 41 -21.11 1.55 3.61
N ALA A 42 -20.41 2.05 4.63
CA ALA A 42 -20.99 2.93 5.63
C ALA A 42 -21.12 4.36 5.08
N GLU A 43 -20.12 4.85 4.35
CA GLU A 43 -20.08 6.24 3.91
C GLU A 43 -19.27 6.41 2.63
N ILE A 44 -19.64 7.39 1.81
CA ILE A 44 -18.85 7.84 0.67
C ILE A 44 -19.02 9.35 0.47
N GLU A 45 -17.92 10.09 0.47
CA GLU A 45 -17.93 11.54 0.34
C GLU A 45 -16.77 12.02 -0.56
N PRO A 46 -17.02 12.93 -1.53
CA PRO A 46 -15.93 13.56 -2.28
C PRO A 46 -15.16 14.52 -1.37
N VAL A 47 -13.83 14.37 -1.31
CA VAL A 47 -12.94 15.21 -0.49
C VAL A 47 -12.03 16.11 -1.33
N ALA A 48 -11.87 15.80 -2.62
CA ALA A 48 -11.24 16.65 -3.62
C ALA A 48 -11.63 16.20 -5.04
N GLU A 49 -11.09 16.85 -6.07
CA GLU A 49 -11.29 16.43 -7.45
C GLU A 49 -10.84 14.97 -7.65
N SER A 50 -11.78 14.11 -8.05
CA SER A 50 -11.57 12.66 -8.23
C SER A 50 -11.07 11.91 -6.99
N LEU A 51 -11.23 12.47 -5.79
CA LEU A 51 -10.76 11.86 -4.53
C LEU A 51 -11.92 11.73 -3.55
N PHE A 52 -12.10 10.53 -3.01
CA PHE A 52 -13.23 10.17 -2.17
C PHE A 52 -12.76 9.59 -0.84
N HIS A 53 -13.40 10.01 0.24
CA HIS A 53 -13.39 9.30 1.50
C HIS A 53 -14.44 8.19 1.43
N ILE A 54 -14.04 6.96 1.72
CA ILE A 54 -14.93 5.79 1.75
C ILE A 54 -14.76 5.11 3.11
N SER A 55 -15.87 4.89 3.81
CA SER A 55 -15.91 4.14 5.06
C SER A 55 -16.69 2.85 4.87
N ILE A 56 -16.18 1.76 5.44
CA ILE A 56 -16.75 0.41 5.32
C ILE A 56 -17.02 -0.13 6.71
N ASP A 57 -18.22 -0.64 6.90
CA ASP A 57 -18.65 -1.25 8.15
C ASP A 57 -18.19 -2.72 8.20
N VAL A 58 -17.22 -2.99 9.07
CA VAL A 58 -16.68 -4.32 9.35
C VAL A 58 -17.08 -4.80 10.76
N SER A 59 -18.10 -4.20 11.38
CA SER A 59 -18.54 -4.55 12.73
C SER A 59 -19.04 -6.00 12.85
N ASP A 60 -19.63 -6.55 11.78
CA ASP A 60 -20.01 -7.95 11.68
C ASP A 60 -18.83 -8.91 11.40
N SER A 61 -17.62 -8.36 11.22
CA SER A 61 -16.41 -9.10 10.83
C SER A 61 -15.24 -8.83 11.79
N LEU A 62 -15.43 -9.23 13.05
CA LEU A 62 -14.49 -8.97 14.15
C LEU A 62 -13.07 -9.46 13.87
N ASP A 63 -12.90 -10.61 13.22
CA ASP A 63 -11.57 -11.14 12.86
C ASP A 63 -10.85 -10.25 11.85
N LEU A 64 -11.58 -9.72 10.85
CA LEU A 64 -11.02 -8.78 9.88
C LEU A 64 -10.62 -7.48 10.57
N ALA A 65 -11.50 -6.92 11.42
CA ALA A 65 -11.21 -5.71 12.18
C ALA A 65 -9.97 -5.89 13.08
N ALA A 66 -9.87 -7.03 13.78
CA ALA A 66 -8.74 -7.36 14.66
C ALA A 66 -7.43 -7.59 13.90
N SER A 67 -7.48 -7.93 12.61
CA SER A 67 -6.28 -8.13 11.78
C SER A 67 -5.55 -6.82 11.43
N HIS A 68 -6.22 -5.67 11.53
CA HIS A 68 -5.60 -4.36 11.38
C HIS A 68 -4.90 -3.94 12.68
N THR A 69 -3.59 -4.17 12.74
CA THR A 69 -2.80 -4.07 13.98
C THR A 69 -1.80 -2.91 13.96
N LEU A 70 -1.37 -2.47 12.77
CA LEU A 70 -0.36 -1.43 12.61
C LEU A 70 -0.80 -0.40 11.56
N PRO A 71 -0.57 0.91 11.80
CA PRO A 71 -0.75 1.92 10.76
C PRO A 71 0.10 1.62 9.52
N GLY A 72 -0.38 1.99 8.33
CA GLY A 72 0.31 1.73 7.06
C GLY A 72 0.05 0.35 6.45
N GLN A 73 -0.83 -0.44 7.05
CA GLN A 73 -1.35 -1.66 6.45
C GLN A 73 -2.35 -1.38 5.33
N TYR A 74 -2.59 -2.39 4.50
CA TYR A 74 -3.45 -2.29 3.32
C TYR A 74 -4.19 -3.60 3.05
N LEU A 75 -5.23 -3.56 2.23
CA LEU A 75 -5.97 -4.75 1.80
C LEU A 75 -6.37 -4.66 0.33
N GLN A 76 -6.91 -5.74 -0.19
CA GLN A 76 -7.59 -5.76 -1.48
C GLN A 76 -9.08 -5.51 -1.29
N LEU A 77 -9.64 -4.69 -2.17
CA LEU A 77 -11.05 -4.37 -2.18
C LEU A 77 -11.63 -4.52 -3.58
N ARG A 78 -12.77 -5.20 -3.70
CA ARG A 78 -13.48 -5.35 -4.96
C ARG A 78 -14.98 -5.24 -4.79
N ILE A 79 -15.66 -4.98 -5.89
CA ILE A 79 -17.11 -5.12 -5.99
C ILE A 79 -17.39 -6.59 -6.32
N PRO A 80 -18.45 -7.20 -5.76
CA PRO A 80 -18.87 -8.54 -6.17
C PRO A 80 -18.93 -8.66 -7.69
N GLU A 81 -18.53 -9.81 -8.22
CA GLU A 81 -18.49 -10.12 -9.68
C GLU A 81 -17.43 -9.34 -10.49
N VAL A 82 -16.76 -8.34 -9.91
CA VAL A 82 -15.60 -7.67 -10.53
C VAL A 82 -14.32 -8.42 -10.14
N GLU A 83 -13.75 -9.17 -11.08
CA GLU A 83 -12.59 -10.04 -10.80
C GLU A 83 -11.36 -9.29 -10.30
N LYS A 84 -11.10 -8.08 -10.81
CA LYS A 84 -9.89 -7.33 -10.51
C LYS A 84 -10.07 -6.50 -9.23
N PRO A 85 -9.36 -6.81 -8.13
CA PRO A 85 -9.40 -5.96 -6.94
C PRO A 85 -8.53 -4.71 -7.08
N SER A 86 -8.80 -3.73 -6.23
CA SER A 86 -7.93 -2.59 -5.96
C SER A 86 -7.17 -2.81 -4.65
N PHE A 87 -5.86 -2.51 -4.63
CA PHE A 87 -5.09 -2.50 -3.39
C PHE A 87 -5.20 -1.12 -2.72
N LEU A 88 -5.72 -1.08 -1.51
CA LEU A 88 -5.98 0.15 -0.76
C LEU A 88 -5.35 0.04 0.63
N ALA A 89 -4.41 0.93 0.96
CA ALA A 89 -4.04 1.21 2.33
C ALA A 89 -5.19 1.83 3.12
N ILE A 90 -5.29 1.38 4.36
CA ILE A 90 -6.29 1.79 5.32
C ILE A 90 -5.86 3.16 5.85
N ALA A 91 -6.75 4.14 5.74
CA ALA A 91 -6.54 5.53 6.17
C ALA A 91 -6.90 5.74 7.65
N SER A 92 -7.72 4.85 8.22
CA SER A 92 -8.06 4.87 9.65
C SER A 92 -7.00 4.17 10.50
N PRO A 93 -6.78 4.57 11.77
CA PRO A 93 -5.90 3.85 12.69
C PRO A 93 -6.46 2.50 13.15
N PRO A 94 -5.62 1.55 13.62
CA PRO A 94 -6.06 0.29 14.24
C PRO A 94 -7.11 0.44 15.34
N SER A 95 -7.01 1.48 16.15
CA SER A 95 -7.97 1.77 17.23
C SER A 95 -9.39 2.07 16.73
N LEU A 96 -9.54 2.63 15.52
CA LEU A 96 -10.85 2.91 14.94
C LEU A 96 -11.55 1.61 14.54
N ALA A 97 -10.82 0.68 13.92
CA ALA A 97 -11.34 -0.65 13.61
C ALA A 97 -11.78 -1.40 14.88
N ALA A 98 -10.97 -1.36 15.94
CA ALA A 98 -11.28 -2.03 17.20
C ALA A 98 -12.47 -1.40 17.96
N SER A 99 -12.66 -0.09 17.88
CA SER A 99 -13.69 0.63 18.67
C SER A 99 -15.00 0.86 17.93
N ARG A 100 -14.94 1.04 16.60
CA ARG A 100 -16.09 1.38 15.76
C ARG A 100 -16.43 0.31 14.73
N GLY A 101 -15.57 -0.70 14.54
CA GLY A 101 -15.79 -1.72 13.52
C GLY A 101 -15.79 -1.12 12.12
N ALA A 102 -14.91 -0.15 11.84
CA ALA A 102 -14.87 0.50 10.54
C ALA A 102 -13.45 0.56 9.96
N PHE A 103 -13.35 0.49 8.64
CA PHE A 103 -12.16 0.87 7.89
C PHE A 103 -12.45 2.07 7.01
N GLU A 104 -11.55 3.05 7.04
CA GLU A 104 -11.63 4.24 6.20
C GLU A 104 -10.56 4.21 5.12
N PHE A 105 -10.89 4.76 3.94
CA PHE A 105 -10.02 4.77 2.78
C PHE A 105 -10.10 6.11 2.07
N LEU A 106 -8.95 6.55 1.56
CA LEU A 106 -8.84 7.65 0.61
C LEU A 106 -8.61 7.09 -0.80
N VAL A 107 -9.63 7.18 -1.65
CA VAL A 107 -9.64 6.52 -2.95
C VAL A 107 -9.67 7.56 -4.07
N LYS A 108 -8.70 7.46 -4.98
CA LYS A 108 -8.69 8.26 -6.21
C LYS A 108 -9.46 7.50 -7.29
N SER A 109 -10.49 8.12 -7.86
CA SER A 109 -11.16 7.61 -9.04
C SER A 109 -10.21 7.64 -10.23
N VAL A 110 -10.06 6.50 -10.91
CA VAL A 110 -9.24 6.34 -12.10
C VAL A 110 -10.06 5.62 -13.15
N ALA A 111 -10.28 6.27 -14.29
CA ALA A 111 -11.12 5.76 -15.36
C ALA A 111 -10.75 4.33 -15.78
N GLY A 112 -11.76 3.47 -15.91
CA GLY A 112 -11.62 2.07 -16.30
C GLY A 112 -11.04 1.16 -15.20
N SER A 113 -11.09 1.58 -13.93
CA SER A 113 -10.56 0.81 -12.80
C SER A 113 -11.63 0.47 -11.77
N THR A 114 -11.36 -0.54 -10.95
CA THR A 114 -12.17 -0.86 -9.77
C THR A 114 -12.29 0.33 -8.83
N ALA A 115 -11.27 1.20 -8.74
CA ALA A 115 -11.34 2.41 -7.92
C ALA A 115 -12.38 3.42 -8.43
N GLU A 116 -12.56 3.55 -9.75
CA GLU A 116 -13.66 4.36 -10.29
C GLU A 116 -15.02 3.78 -9.92
N LEU A 117 -15.19 2.47 -10.04
CA LEU A 117 -16.44 1.81 -9.68
C LEU A 117 -16.75 1.98 -8.17
N LEU A 118 -15.73 1.84 -7.32
CA LEU A 118 -15.86 2.07 -5.87
C LEU A 118 -16.30 3.49 -5.55
N CYS A 119 -15.75 4.49 -6.24
CA CYS A 119 -16.13 5.88 -6.05
C CYS A 119 -17.55 6.21 -6.56
N ALA A 120 -18.19 5.30 -7.30
CA ALA A 120 -19.56 5.45 -7.80
C ALA A 120 -20.61 4.72 -6.94
N LEU A 121 -20.18 3.98 -5.91
CA LEU A 121 -21.05 3.28 -4.98
C LEU A 121 -21.83 4.25 -4.07
N LYS A 122 -22.78 3.70 -3.32
CA LYS A 122 -23.62 4.40 -2.36
C LYS A 122 -23.58 3.67 -1.02
N ARG A 123 -23.99 4.37 0.04
CA ARG A 123 -24.20 3.78 1.37
C ARG A 123 -25.09 2.53 1.25
N GLY A 124 -24.66 1.43 1.87
CA GLY A 124 -25.35 0.14 1.85
C GLY A 124 -24.95 -0.78 0.70
N ASP A 125 -24.28 -0.29 -0.35
CA ASP A 125 -23.72 -1.16 -1.38
C ASP A 125 -22.65 -2.07 -0.76
N VAL A 126 -22.60 -3.33 -1.22
CA VAL A 126 -21.72 -4.36 -0.65
C VAL A 126 -20.41 -4.43 -1.44
N VAL A 127 -19.31 -4.52 -0.70
CA VAL A 127 -17.97 -4.78 -1.25
C VAL A 127 -17.37 -6.01 -0.58
N GLU A 128 -16.30 -6.52 -1.20
CA GLU A 128 -15.54 -7.66 -0.71
C GLU A 128 -14.12 -7.24 -0.35
N LEU A 129 -13.71 -7.56 0.88
CA LEU A 129 -12.39 -7.26 1.42
C LEU A 129 -11.58 -8.53 1.58
N SER A 130 -10.30 -8.48 1.22
CA SER A 130 -9.34 -9.49 1.65
C SER A 130 -8.99 -9.32 3.13
N GLN A 131 -8.20 -10.26 3.64
CA GLN A 131 -7.46 -10.06 4.89
C GLN A 131 -6.57 -8.81 4.80
N VAL A 132 -6.29 -8.21 5.95
CA VAL A 132 -5.31 -7.12 6.06
C VAL A 132 -3.90 -7.63 5.74
N MET A 133 -3.13 -6.83 5.03
CA MET A 133 -1.81 -7.12 4.49
C MET A 133 -0.82 -6.01 4.87
N GLY A 134 0.46 -6.30 4.65
CA GLY A 134 1.55 -5.36 4.90
C GLY A 134 2.05 -5.38 6.34
N LYS A 135 3.31 -4.95 6.51
CA LYS A 135 3.98 -4.92 7.81
C LYS A 135 3.70 -3.64 8.61
N GLY A 136 2.91 -2.72 8.06
CA GLY A 136 2.73 -1.38 8.61
C GLY A 136 4.00 -0.53 8.55
N PHE A 137 3.90 0.68 9.10
CA PHE A 137 5.04 1.54 9.38
C PHE A 137 5.73 1.09 10.67
N ALA A 138 7.07 1.22 10.72
CA ALA A 138 7.87 0.84 11.88
C ALA A 138 7.81 1.93 12.98
N ILE A 139 6.61 2.13 13.53
CA ILE A 139 6.34 3.14 14.57
C ILE A 139 7.09 2.84 15.86
N ASP A 140 7.43 1.58 16.11
CA ASP A 140 8.27 1.13 17.23
C ASP A 140 9.68 1.77 17.23
N GLN A 141 10.19 2.15 16.07
CA GLN A 141 11.50 2.81 15.95
C GLN A 141 11.50 4.27 16.39
N ILE A 142 10.31 4.85 16.57
CA ILE A 142 10.11 6.25 16.96
C ILE A 142 9.37 6.38 18.30
N ASP A 143 9.36 5.32 19.11
CA ASP A 143 8.80 5.29 20.46
C ASP A 143 9.89 5.52 21.53
N PRO A 144 9.63 6.31 22.59
CA PRO A 144 8.45 7.14 22.78
C PRO A 144 8.57 8.46 21.99
N PRO A 145 7.44 9.08 21.56
CA PRO A 145 7.44 10.24 20.67
C PRO A 145 8.27 11.43 21.14
N GLU A 146 8.46 11.59 22.47
CA GLU A 146 9.25 12.68 23.05
C GLU A 146 10.73 12.61 22.66
N LYS A 147 11.24 11.43 22.30
CA LYS A 147 12.63 11.26 21.80
C LYS A 147 12.77 11.60 20.32
N TYR A 148 11.66 11.64 19.59
CA TYR A 148 11.60 11.86 18.14
C TYR A 148 10.64 13.03 17.83
N PRO A 149 10.95 14.25 18.29
CA PRO A 149 10.03 15.39 18.21
C PRO A 149 9.74 15.86 16.78
N THR A 150 10.51 15.40 15.79
CA THR A 150 10.34 15.72 14.38
C THR A 150 10.15 14.45 13.57
N LEU A 151 8.98 14.32 12.94
CA LEU A 151 8.69 13.28 11.96
C LEU A 151 8.45 13.93 10.59
N LEU A 152 9.18 13.49 9.57
CA LEU A 152 9.03 14.01 8.21
C LEU A 152 8.28 12.99 7.35
N ILE A 153 7.09 13.36 6.88
CA ILE A 153 6.25 12.52 6.03
C ILE A 153 6.19 13.19 4.65
N PHE A 154 6.59 12.43 3.63
CA PHE A 154 6.51 12.86 2.23
C PHE A 154 5.47 12.02 1.52
N ALA A 155 4.37 12.66 1.12
CA ALA A 155 3.27 11.99 0.46
C ALA A 155 2.77 12.81 -0.73
N THR A 156 2.27 12.12 -1.75
CA THR A 156 1.66 12.75 -2.93
C THR A 156 0.39 12.00 -3.33
N GLY A 157 -0.62 12.74 -3.81
CA GLY A 157 -1.92 12.17 -4.19
C GLY A 157 -2.59 11.41 -3.04
N SER A 158 -3.14 10.22 -3.32
CA SER A 158 -3.77 9.36 -2.30
C SER A 158 -2.78 8.71 -1.34
N GLY A 159 -1.48 8.98 -1.45
CA GLY A 159 -0.47 8.52 -0.49
C GLY A 159 -0.47 9.26 0.84
N ILE A 160 -1.28 10.32 1.01
CA ILE A 160 -1.34 11.16 2.23
C ILE A 160 -2.13 10.53 3.38
N ARG A 161 -2.86 9.46 3.10
CA ARG A 161 -3.76 8.76 4.02
C ARG A 161 -3.06 8.08 5.20
#